data_AF-A0A2G6FW54-F1
#
_entry.id   AF-A0A2G6FW54-F1
#
_cell.length_a   1.000
_cell.length_b   1.000
_cell.length_c   1.000
_cell.angle_alpha   90.00
_cell.angle_beta   90.00
_cell.angle_gamma   90.00
#
_symmetry.space_group_name_H-M   'P 1'
#
loop_
_entity.id
_entity.type
_entity.pdbx_description
1 polymer ?
#
loop_
_entity_poly.entity_id
_entity_poly.type
_entity_poly.pdbx_seq_one_letter_code
_entity_poly.pdbx_strand_id
1 'polypeptide(L)'
;MIKKQKRREFQVGILATLAILLLVVGMLWFRNVDLSDEKTRYQVDFQRVEGLREGDKVQIRGIRMGEVESLTLLPTAVRVQIKMSEKAVLTDEAVVVLGERGIVGEIVLEIDPGRGRPVQEGHVFQGRTAGTIAAMTDAAGDALAEMRIMVEKVNELVAEVREQGKVVQTLAQANKTFTRVDEMLERND
;
A
#
# COMPACT_ATOMS: atom_id res chain seq x y z
N MET A 1 28.82 53.41 -41.18
CA MET A 1 28.53 51.95 -41.30
C MET A 1 28.03 51.27 -40.01
N ILE A 2 28.04 51.92 -38.83
CA ILE A 2 27.78 51.30 -37.52
C ILE A 2 26.28 50.99 -37.22
N LYS A 3 25.31 51.69 -37.87
CA LYS A 3 23.87 51.50 -37.61
C LYS A 3 23.29 50.15 -38.08
N LYS A 4 23.92 49.46 -39.04
CA LYS A 4 23.41 48.18 -39.58
C LYS A 4 23.74 46.98 -38.68
N GLN A 5 24.83 47.01 -37.91
CA GLN A 5 25.22 45.90 -37.03
C GLN A 5 24.33 45.80 -35.79
N LYS A 6 24.05 46.92 -35.10
CA LYS A 6 23.16 46.94 -33.92
C LYS A 6 21.73 46.42 -34.20
N ARG A 7 21.20 46.62 -35.43
CA ARG A 7 19.89 46.08 -35.82
C ARG A 7 19.90 44.57 -36.01
N ARG A 8 20.99 44.00 -36.52
CA ARG A 8 21.13 42.54 -36.71
C ARG A 8 21.32 41.82 -35.38
N GLU A 9 22.13 42.37 -34.47
CA GLU A 9 22.31 41.83 -33.12
C GLU A 9 20.98 41.79 -32.34
N PHE A 10 20.17 42.86 -32.44
CA PHE A 10 18.84 42.90 -31.81
C PHE A 10 17.84 41.90 -32.44
N GLN A 11 17.91 41.68 -33.75
CA GLN A 11 17.08 40.68 -34.44
C GLN A 11 17.43 39.25 -34.01
N VAL A 12 18.72 38.94 -33.85
CA VAL A 12 19.17 37.61 -33.38
C VAL A 12 18.74 37.39 -31.93
N GLY A 13 18.83 38.42 -31.08
CA GLY A 13 18.35 38.36 -29.70
C GLY A 13 16.85 38.07 -29.61
N ILE A 14 16.02 38.79 -30.37
CA ILE A 14 14.57 38.55 -30.42
C ILE A 14 14.25 37.14 -30.92
N LEU A 15 14.93 36.67 -31.96
CA LEU A 15 14.71 35.32 -32.50
C LEU A 15 15.05 34.25 -31.46
N ALA A 16 16.17 34.40 -30.75
CA ALA A 16 16.57 33.48 -29.69
C ALA A 16 15.57 33.48 -28.54
N THR A 17 15.11 34.66 -28.09
CA THR A 17 14.07 34.76 -27.06
C THR A 17 12.77 34.11 -27.51
N LEU A 18 12.34 34.35 -28.76
CA LEU A 18 11.13 33.75 -29.31
C LEU A 18 11.24 32.23 -29.39
N ALA A 19 12.40 31.70 -29.77
CA ALA A 19 12.67 30.26 -29.84
C ALA A 19 12.62 29.62 -28.44
N ILE A 20 13.24 30.24 -27.43
CA ILE A 20 13.18 29.77 -26.04
C ILE A 20 11.73 29.80 -25.54
N LEU A 21 10.99 30.86 -25.83
CA LEU A 21 9.60 31.00 -25.40
C LEU A 21 8.70 29.94 -26.06
N LEU A 22 8.90 29.67 -27.35
CA LEU A 22 8.25 28.56 -28.06
C LEU A 22 8.60 27.20 -27.45
N LEU A 23 9.85 26.99 -27.04
CA LEU A 23 10.30 25.73 -26.43
C LEU A 23 9.65 25.55 -25.05
N VAL A 24 9.61 26.59 -24.21
CA VAL A 24 8.94 26.57 -22.90
C VAL A 24 7.45 26.31 -23.06
N VAL A 25 6.77 27.01 -23.96
CA VAL A 25 5.35 26.79 -24.24
C VAL A 25 5.10 25.39 -24.80
N GLY A 26 5.94 24.93 -25.73
CA GLY A 26 5.86 23.58 -26.28
C GLY A 26 6.03 22.51 -25.21
N MET A 27 6.99 22.68 -24.30
CA MET A 27 7.22 21.75 -23.17
C MET A 27 6.05 21.74 -22.19
N LEU A 28 5.49 22.91 -21.86
CA LEU A 28 4.29 23.02 -21.03
C LEU A 28 3.07 22.39 -21.71
N TRP A 29 2.95 22.53 -23.03
CA TRP A 29 1.90 21.87 -23.80
C TRP A 29 2.06 20.35 -23.72
N PHE A 30 3.24 19.80 -24.04
CA PHE A 30 3.52 18.35 -23.95
C PHE A 30 3.24 17.74 -22.58
N ARG A 31 3.37 18.52 -21.49
CA ARG A 31 3.12 18.03 -20.14
C ARG A 31 1.62 17.85 -19.84
N ASN A 32 0.72 18.45 -20.62
CA ASN A 32 -0.71 18.54 -20.31
C ASN A 32 -1.65 18.12 -21.47
N VAL A 33 -1.18 17.82 -22.68
CA VAL A 33 -2.07 17.35 -23.74
C VAL A 33 -2.30 15.84 -23.63
N ASP A 34 -3.27 15.46 -22.80
CA ASP A 34 -4.12 14.30 -23.09
C ASP A 34 -4.94 14.65 -24.36
N LEU A 35 -4.31 14.51 -25.53
CA LEU A 35 -4.96 14.64 -26.83
C LEU A 35 -5.98 13.49 -26.98
N SER A 36 -7.24 13.80 -26.68
CA SER A 36 -8.40 13.24 -27.37
C SER A 36 -8.51 11.70 -27.41
N ASP A 37 -8.43 11.05 -26.26
CA ASP A 37 -9.19 9.83 -26.02
C ASP A 37 -10.26 10.18 -24.98
N GLU A 38 -11.53 9.89 -25.25
CA GLU A 38 -12.57 9.90 -24.21
C GLU A 38 -12.15 8.87 -23.15
N LYS A 39 -11.61 9.38 -22.03
CA LYS A 39 -11.12 8.58 -20.91
C LYS A 39 -12.08 8.73 -19.75
N THR A 40 -12.55 7.62 -19.22
CA THR A 40 -13.39 7.60 -18.02
C THR A 40 -12.51 7.65 -16.78
N ARG A 41 -12.84 8.53 -15.83
CA ARG A 41 -12.12 8.66 -14.57
C ARG A 41 -12.82 7.91 -13.44
N TYR A 42 -12.07 7.11 -12.71
CA TYR A 42 -12.55 6.45 -11.49
C TYR A 42 -11.69 6.83 -10.30
N GLN A 43 -12.24 6.68 -9.10
CA GLN A 43 -11.53 6.92 -7.85
C GLN A 43 -11.40 5.59 -7.11
N VAL A 44 -10.25 5.37 -6.47
CA VAL A 44 -10.01 4.18 -5.67
C VAL A 44 -9.36 4.60 -4.36
N ASP A 45 -9.99 4.26 -3.25
CA ASP A 45 -9.46 4.52 -1.91
C ASP A 45 -8.68 3.30 -1.44
N PHE A 46 -7.42 3.52 -1.06
CA PHE A 46 -6.54 2.51 -0.48
C PHE A 46 -6.15 2.91 0.95
N GLN A 47 -5.99 1.94 1.85
CA GLN A 47 -5.45 2.23 3.19
C GLN A 47 -3.98 2.63 3.16
N ARG A 48 -3.21 2.01 2.25
CA ARG A 48 -1.79 2.30 2.04
C ARG A 48 -1.42 2.05 0.59
N VAL A 49 -0.66 2.96 0.01
CA VAL A 49 -0.07 2.82 -1.33
C VAL A 49 1.44 2.88 -1.19
N GLU A 50 2.08 1.72 -1.27
CA GLU A 50 3.55 1.62 -1.16
C GLU A 50 4.13 1.71 -2.57
N GLY A 51 4.87 2.79 -2.85
CA GLY A 51 5.60 2.96 -4.11
C GLY A 51 4.75 3.41 -5.32
N LEU A 52 3.43 3.58 -5.17
CA LEU A 52 2.55 4.05 -6.24
C LEU A 52 2.85 5.51 -6.63
N ARG A 53 2.88 5.80 -7.93
CA ARG A 53 3.19 7.11 -8.49
C ARG A 53 2.22 7.50 -9.60
N GLU A 54 2.14 8.80 -9.86
CA GLU A 54 1.46 9.33 -11.04
C GLU A 54 2.11 8.77 -12.31
N GLY A 55 1.29 8.31 -13.25
CA GLY A 55 1.73 7.65 -14.48
C GLY A 55 1.88 6.13 -14.38
N ASP A 56 1.74 5.53 -13.18
CA ASP A 56 1.77 4.07 -13.05
C ASP A 56 0.62 3.42 -13.84
N LYS A 57 0.90 2.23 -14.38
CA LYS A 57 -0.01 1.58 -15.33
C LYS A 57 -1.21 0.98 -14.59
N VAL A 58 -2.38 1.14 -15.21
CA VAL A 58 -3.61 0.46 -14.79
C VAL A 58 -3.97 -0.58 -15.84
N GLN A 59 -4.23 -1.80 -15.41
CA GLN A 59 -4.48 -2.93 -16.31
C GLN A 59 -5.68 -3.75 -15.90
N ILE A 60 -6.34 -4.33 -16.89
CA ILE A 60 -7.40 -5.32 -16.71
C ILE A 60 -6.90 -6.64 -17.27
N ARG A 61 -6.82 -7.67 -16.42
CA ARG A 61 -6.35 -9.02 -16.83
C ARG A 61 -5.04 -8.99 -17.61
N GLY A 62 -4.08 -8.17 -17.15
CA GLY A 62 -2.77 -8.00 -17.79
C GLY A 62 -2.70 -7.08 -19.01
N ILE A 63 -3.82 -6.53 -19.48
CA ILE A 63 -3.83 -5.57 -20.59
C ILE A 63 -3.86 -4.15 -20.04
N ARG A 64 -2.90 -3.30 -20.43
CA ARG A 64 -2.88 -1.89 -20.04
C ARG A 64 -4.12 -1.19 -20.63
N MET A 65 -4.97 -0.69 -19.74
CA MET A 65 -6.24 -0.02 -20.08
C MET A 65 -6.34 1.38 -19.49
N GLY A 66 -5.33 1.83 -18.75
CA GLY A 66 -5.31 3.16 -18.16
C GLY A 66 -3.98 3.49 -17.49
N GLU A 67 -3.99 4.58 -16.74
CA GLU A 67 -2.88 5.02 -15.90
C GLU A 67 -3.38 5.84 -14.70
N VAL A 68 -2.54 5.94 -13.68
CA VAL A 68 -2.79 6.77 -12.50
C VAL A 68 -2.61 8.24 -12.86
N GLU A 69 -3.64 9.03 -12.61
CA GLU A 69 -3.65 10.46 -12.90
C GLU A 69 -3.11 11.28 -11.72
N SER A 70 -3.61 11.00 -10.50
CA SER A 70 -3.21 11.73 -9.30
C SER A 70 -3.41 10.90 -8.03
N LEU A 71 -2.71 11.29 -6.97
CA LEU A 71 -2.87 10.73 -5.63
C LEU A 71 -3.21 11.85 -4.65
N THR A 72 -4.27 11.66 -3.86
CA THR A 72 -4.70 12.59 -2.82
C THR A 72 -4.68 11.90 -1.47
N LEU A 73 -3.94 12.46 -0.51
CA LEU A 73 -3.93 11.98 0.87
C LEU A 73 -5.22 12.43 1.58
N LEU A 74 -6.00 11.47 2.06
CA LEU A 74 -7.13 11.68 2.96
C LEU A 74 -6.72 11.34 4.41
N PRO A 75 -7.48 11.77 5.43
CA PRO A 75 -7.14 11.51 6.83
C PRO A 75 -6.99 10.02 7.19
N THR A 76 -7.71 9.13 6.49
CA THR A 76 -7.77 7.70 6.79
C THR A 76 -7.38 6.80 5.61
N ALA A 77 -7.10 7.38 4.45
CA ALA A 77 -6.89 6.64 3.20
C ALA A 77 -6.08 7.47 2.20
N VAL A 78 -5.60 6.84 1.14
CA VAL A 78 -5.08 7.51 -0.04
C VAL A 78 -6.07 7.30 -1.18
N ARG A 79 -6.60 8.39 -1.70
CA ARG A 79 -7.47 8.40 -2.87
C ARG A 79 -6.63 8.48 -4.13
N VAL A 80 -6.73 7.46 -4.96
CA VAL A 80 -6.04 7.37 -6.25
C VAL A 80 -7.04 7.66 -7.34
N GLN A 81 -6.75 8.65 -8.18
CA GLN A 81 -7.52 8.93 -9.38
C GLN A 81 -6.91 8.17 -10.54
N ILE A 82 -7.71 7.33 -11.20
CA ILE A 82 -7.28 6.56 -12.36
C ILE A 82 -8.04 7.04 -13.60
N LYS A 83 -7.33 7.19 -14.72
CA LYS A 83 -7.94 7.43 -16.03
C LYS A 83 -7.85 6.16 -16.85
N MET A 84 -8.99 5.72 -17.39
CA MET A 84 -9.13 4.50 -18.16
C MET A 84 -9.68 4.79 -19.55
N SER A 85 -9.35 3.93 -20.51
CA SER A 85 -9.98 3.95 -21.83
C SER A 85 -11.48 3.67 -21.70
N GLU A 86 -12.32 4.29 -22.54
CA GLU A 86 -13.78 4.07 -22.57
C GLU A 86 -14.16 2.58 -22.74
N LYS A 87 -13.29 1.79 -23.37
CA LYS A 87 -13.48 0.33 -23.53
C LYS A 87 -13.42 -0.44 -22.19
N ALA A 88 -12.87 0.18 -21.14
CA ALA A 88 -12.76 -0.38 -19.81
C ALA A 88 -13.99 -0.03 -18.97
N VAL A 89 -15.06 -0.79 -19.18
CA VAL A 89 -16.27 -0.68 -18.36
C VAL A 89 -16.05 -1.42 -17.04
N LEU A 90 -16.07 -0.68 -15.93
CA LEU A 90 -16.02 -1.24 -14.58
C LEU A 90 -17.43 -1.41 -14.02
N THR A 91 -17.64 -2.45 -13.23
CA THR A 91 -18.93 -2.73 -12.58
C THR A 91 -18.89 -2.46 -11.08
N ASP A 92 -20.05 -2.46 -10.41
CA ASP A 92 -20.16 -2.32 -8.95
C ASP A 92 -19.48 -3.47 -8.17
N GLU A 93 -19.18 -4.57 -8.85
CA GLU A 93 -18.40 -5.70 -8.32
C GLU A 93 -16.92 -5.65 -8.68
N ALA A 94 -16.43 -4.55 -9.27
CA ALA A 94 -15.04 -4.47 -9.68
C ALA A 94 -14.10 -4.48 -8.46
N VAL A 95 -13.03 -5.28 -8.57
CA VAL A 95 -12.00 -5.39 -7.55
C VAL A 95 -10.73 -4.76 -8.07
N VAL A 96 -10.24 -3.75 -7.36
CA VAL A 96 -8.98 -3.08 -7.66
C VAL A 96 -7.91 -3.56 -6.68
N VAL A 97 -6.83 -4.12 -7.23
CA VAL A 97 -5.70 -4.62 -6.46
C VAL A 97 -4.44 -3.87 -6.86
N LEU A 98 -3.80 -3.22 -5.91
CA LEU A 98 -2.46 -2.68 -6.05
C LEU A 98 -1.46 -3.82 -5.87
N GLY A 99 -0.66 -4.12 -6.89
CA GLY A 99 0.33 -5.19 -6.82
C GLY A 99 1.68 -4.77 -7.36
N GLU A 100 2.69 -5.54 -7.01
CA GLU A 100 4.04 -5.41 -7.52
C GLU A 100 4.29 -6.49 -8.60
N ARG A 101 4.88 -6.11 -9.72
CA ARG A 101 5.26 -7.02 -10.80
C ARG A 101 6.75 -6.96 -11.11
N GLY A 102 7.24 -8.13 -11.54
CA GLY A 102 8.63 -8.32 -11.92
C GLY A 102 9.56 -8.36 -10.73
N ILE A 103 10.85 -8.54 -11.01
CA ILE A 103 11.90 -8.61 -9.98
C ILE A 103 12.31 -7.21 -9.51
N VAL A 104 12.10 -6.19 -10.35
CA VAL A 104 12.50 -4.79 -10.10
C VAL A 104 11.44 -4.02 -9.31
N GLY A 105 10.28 -4.63 -9.06
CA GLY A 105 9.24 -4.04 -8.24
C GLY A 105 8.43 -2.95 -8.91
N GLU A 106 8.06 -3.14 -10.18
CA GLU A 106 7.16 -2.21 -10.86
C GLU A 106 5.77 -2.31 -10.22
N ILE A 107 5.28 -1.20 -9.65
CA ILE A 107 3.93 -1.14 -9.09
C ILE A 107 2.92 -1.02 -10.24
N VAL A 108 1.90 -1.87 -10.20
CA VAL A 108 0.83 -1.89 -11.20
C VAL A 108 -0.51 -2.04 -10.51
N LEU A 109 -1.51 -1.27 -10.95
CA LEU A 109 -2.89 -1.48 -10.55
C LEU A 109 -3.53 -2.51 -11.45
N GLU A 110 -3.95 -3.63 -10.85
CA GLU A 110 -4.70 -4.67 -11.52
C GLU A 110 -6.18 -4.57 -11.15
N ILE A 111 -7.04 -4.54 -12.16
CA ILE A 111 -8.48 -4.41 -12.00
C ILE A 111 -9.16 -5.65 -12.56
N ASP A 112 -9.98 -6.29 -11.75
CA ASP A 112 -10.99 -7.23 -12.21
C ASP A 112 -12.33 -6.48 -12.35
N PRO A 113 -12.88 -6.30 -13.56
CA PRO A 113 -14.07 -5.48 -13.78
C PRO A 113 -15.35 -6.04 -13.14
N GLY A 114 -15.37 -7.28 -12.66
CA GLY A 114 -16.56 -7.92 -12.07
C GLY A 114 -17.63 -8.27 -13.13
N ARG A 115 -18.80 -8.76 -12.67
CA ARG A 115 -19.94 -9.11 -13.55
C ARG A 115 -21.21 -8.34 -13.20
N GLY A 116 -21.09 -7.26 -12.43
CA GLY A 116 -22.21 -6.47 -11.95
C GLY A 116 -22.70 -5.43 -12.96
N ARG A 117 -23.31 -4.36 -12.44
CA ARG A 117 -23.81 -3.24 -13.25
C ARG A 117 -22.68 -2.25 -13.52
N PRO A 118 -22.58 -1.70 -14.74
CA PRO A 118 -21.64 -0.63 -15.04
C PRO A 118 -21.80 0.54 -14.06
N VAL A 119 -20.68 1.01 -13.50
CA VAL A 119 -20.67 2.21 -12.66
C VAL A 119 -20.42 3.45 -13.51
N GLN A 120 -20.88 4.59 -13.01
CA GLN A 120 -20.65 5.88 -13.64
C GLN A 120 -19.25 6.42 -13.28
N GLU A 121 -18.81 7.39 -14.07
CA GLU A 121 -17.60 8.16 -13.81
C GLU A 121 -17.63 8.76 -12.39
N GLY A 122 -16.48 8.76 -11.71
CA GLY A 122 -16.36 9.28 -10.34
C GLY A 122 -16.81 8.32 -9.23
N HIS A 123 -17.24 7.10 -9.57
CA HIS A 123 -17.46 6.06 -8.56
C HIS A 123 -16.16 5.79 -7.77
N VAL A 124 -16.30 5.61 -6.46
CA VAL A 124 -15.20 5.35 -5.53
C VAL A 124 -15.16 3.88 -5.18
N PHE A 125 -14.15 3.18 -5.67
CA PHE A 125 -13.88 1.79 -5.33
C PHE A 125 -13.04 1.69 -4.05
N GLN A 126 -13.17 0.56 -3.35
CA GLN A 126 -12.28 0.21 -2.26
C GLN A 126 -11.16 -0.69 -2.78
N GLY A 127 -9.96 -0.15 -2.86
CA GLY A 127 -8.79 -0.85 -3.33
C GLY A 127 -8.17 -1.74 -2.25
N ARG A 128 -7.55 -2.84 -2.67
CA ARG A 128 -6.77 -3.71 -1.79
C ARG A 128 -5.30 -3.68 -2.21
N THR A 129 -4.40 -3.71 -1.24
CA THR A 129 -2.97 -3.81 -1.52
C THR A 129 -2.56 -5.27 -1.40
N ALA A 130 -2.00 -5.84 -2.47
CA ALA A 130 -1.38 -7.14 -2.42
C ALA A 130 -0.10 -7.07 -1.58
N GLY A 131 0.19 -8.14 -0.84
CA GLY A 131 1.42 -8.23 -0.06
C GLY A 131 2.64 -8.24 -0.97
N THR A 132 3.59 -7.33 -0.70
CA THR A 132 4.91 -7.29 -1.33
C THR A 132 5.90 -8.15 -0.53
N ILE A 133 7.03 -8.54 -1.13
CA ILE A 133 8.09 -9.25 -0.40
C ILE A 133 8.64 -8.38 0.74
N ALA A 134 8.71 -7.07 0.52
CA ALA A 134 9.07 -6.10 1.55
C ALA A 134 8.10 -6.17 2.74
N ALA A 135 6.79 -6.08 2.48
CA ALA A 135 5.76 -6.17 3.51
C ALA A 135 5.80 -7.51 4.29
N MET A 136 6.13 -8.63 3.61
CA MET A 136 6.30 -9.92 4.28
C MET A 136 7.55 -9.95 5.18
N THR A 137 8.62 -9.30 4.76
CA THR A 137 9.87 -9.21 5.55
C THR A 137 9.67 -8.32 6.77
N ASP A 138 8.95 -7.20 6.62
CA ASP A 138 8.58 -6.32 7.71
C ASP A 138 7.69 -7.05 8.72
N ALA A 139 6.64 -7.73 8.25
CA ALA A 139 5.76 -8.54 9.10
C ALA A 139 6.51 -9.67 9.82
N ALA A 140 7.48 -10.31 9.16
CA ALA A 140 8.35 -11.31 9.79
C ALA A 140 9.25 -10.67 10.86
N GLY A 141 9.77 -9.46 10.60
CA GLY A 141 10.53 -8.68 11.57
C GLY A 141 9.72 -8.35 12.83
N ASP A 142 8.50 -7.86 12.65
CA ASP A 142 7.57 -7.55 13.73
C ASP A 142 7.22 -8.79 14.56
N ALA A 143 6.92 -9.92 13.89
CA ALA A 143 6.64 -11.18 14.55
C ALA A 143 7.85 -11.72 15.36
N LEU A 144 9.07 -11.61 14.81
CA LEU A 144 10.29 -12.00 15.51
C LEU A 144 10.58 -11.10 16.71
N ALA A 145 10.28 -9.80 16.63
CA ALA A 145 10.39 -8.88 17.75
C ALA A 145 9.40 -9.26 18.87
N GLU A 146 8.17 -9.57 18.51
CA GLU A 146 7.14 -9.99 19.47
C GLU A 146 7.46 -11.34 20.13
N MET A 147 8.04 -12.29 19.38
CA MET A 147 8.57 -13.54 19.94
C MET A 147 9.69 -13.32 20.94
N ARG A 148 10.61 -12.38 20.71
CA ARG A 148 11.68 -12.06 21.67
C ARG A 148 11.11 -11.57 23.00
N ILE A 149 10.12 -10.67 22.94
CA ILE A 149 9.42 -10.18 24.13
C ILE A 149 8.72 -11.33 24.85
N MET A 150 8.09 -12.25 24.11
CA MET A 150 7.45 -13.43 24.70
C MET A 150 8.46 -14.34 25.42
N VAL A 151 9.62 -14.61 24.81
CA VAL A 151 10.69 -15.42 25.42
C VAL A 151 11.22 -14.77 26.70
N GLU A 152 11.38 -13.45 26.69
CA GLU A 152 11.81 -12.68 27.87
C GLU A 152 10.79 -12.80 29.01
N LYS A 153 9.49 -12.59 28.72
CA LYS A 153 8.41 -12.77 29.69
C LYS A 153 8.28 -14.21 30.19
N VAL A 154 8.50 -15.21 29.32
CA VAL A 154 8.50 -16.62 29.72
C VAL A 154 9.67 -16.91 30.65
N ASN A 155 10.87 -16.40 30.37
CA ASN A 155 12.02 -16.56 31.25
C ASN A 155 11.80 -15.87 32.60
N GLU A 156 11.17 -14.69 32.62
CA GLU A 156 10.76 -13.99 33.83
C GLU A 156 9.74 -14.80 34.65
N LEU A 157 8.69 -15.32 34.01
CA LEU A 157 7.71 -16.20 34.65
C LEU A 157 8.35 -17.48 35.21
N VAL A 158 9.27 -18.10 34.47
CA VAL A 158 9.98 -19.30 34.93
C VAL A 158 10.87 -18.98 36.13
N ALA A 159 11.54 -17.82 36.13
CA ALA A 159 12.32 -17.36 37.27
C ALA A 159 11.42 -17.13 38.49
N GLU A 160 10.29 -16.46 38.32
CA GLU A 160 9.31 -16.20 39.38
C GLU A 160 8.74 -17.52 39.95
N VAL A 161 8.38 -18.49 39.11
CA VAL A 161 7.88 -19.80 39.55
C VAL A 161 8.93 -20.59 40.33
N ARG A 162 10.20 -20.53 39.89
CA ARG A 162 11.32 -21.20 40.56
C ARG A 162 11.63 -20.56 41.90
N GLU A 163 11.54 -19.23 41.99
CA GLU A 163 11.82 -18.46 43.20
C GLU A 163 10.68 -18.56 44.22
N GLN A 164 9.42 -18.57 43.76
CA GLN A 164 8.25 -18.65 44.66
C GLN A 164 7.98 -20.05 45.19
N GLY A 165 8.60 -21.12 44.65
CA GLY A 165 8.44 -22.50 45.14
C GLY A 165 6.99 -23.01 45.19
N LYS A 166 6.03 -22.26 44.66
CA LYS A 166 4.59 -22.48 44.81
C LYS A 166 4.16 -23.81 44.24
N VAL A 167 4.79 -24.29 43.17
CA VAL A 167 4.47 -25.61 42.59
C VAL A 167 4.90 -26.73 43.55
N VAL A 168 6.10 -26.64 44.13
CA VAL A 168 6.58 -27.61 45.11
C VAL A 168 5.75 -27.56 46.40
N GLN A 169 5.38 -26.35 46.86
CA GLN A 169 4.49 -26.20 48.02
C GLN A 169 3.07 -26.74 47.75
N THR A 170 2.50 -26.47 46.57
CA THR A 170 1.15 -26.94 46.21
C THR A 170 1.12 -28.45 46.08
N LEU A 171 2.15 -29.06 45.47
CA LEU A 171 2.30 -30.52 45.39
C LEU A 171 2.53 -31.15 46.77
N ALA A 172 3.36 -30.52 47.62
CA ALA A 172 3.58 -30.99 48.99
C ALA A 172 2.30 -30.88 49.85
N GLN A 173 1.49 -29.86 49.64
CA GLN A 173 0.24 -29.62 50.36
C GLN A 173 -0.89 -30.53 49.87
N ALA A 174 -0.94 -30.83 48.57
CA ALA A 174 -1.82 -31.85 48.01
C ALA A 174 -1.49 -33.22 48.58
N ASN A 175 -0.22 -33.63 48.61
CA ASN A 175 0.18 -34.92 49.16
C ASN A 175 -0.21 -35.07 50.64
N LYS A 176 0.02 -34.03 51.46
CA LYS A 176 -0.43 -34.00 52.86
C LYS A 176 -1.95 -34.10 53.01
N THR A 177 -2.71 -33.57 52.06
CA THR A 177 -4.17 -33.65 52.07
C THR A 177 -4.63 -35.06 51.76
N PHE A 178 -4.02 -35.73 50.76
CA PHE A 178 -4.32 -37.13 50.45
C PHE A 178 -4.01 -38.08 51.60
N THR A 179 -2.87 -37.93 52.27
CA THR A 179 -2.55 -38.76 53.45
C THR A 179 -3.55 -38.56 54.58
N ARG A 180 -4.05 -37.33 54.79
CA ARG A 180 -5.10 -37.05 55.78
C ARG A 180 -6.44 -37.69 55.42
N VAL A 181 -6.77 -37.74 54.13
CA VAL A 181 -8.00 -38.38 53.65
C VAL A 181 -7.91 -39.90 53.84
N ASP A 182 -6.77 -40.52 53.55
CA ASP A 182 -6.54 -41.95 53.81
C ASP A 182 -6.61 -42.29 55.31
N GLU A 183 -5.99 -41.50 56.18
CA GLU A 183 -6.09 -41.70 57.65
C GLU A 183 -7.52 -41.57 58.18
N MET A 184 -8.35 -40.75 57.54
CA MET A 184 -9.77 -40.60 57.90
C MET A 184 -10.61 -41.79 57.43
N LEU A 185 -10.21 -42.46 56.35
CA LEU A 185 -10.89 -43.65 55.83
C LEU A 185 -10.54 -44.90 56.64
N GLU A 186 -9.29 -45.07 57.06
CA GLU A 186 -8.86 -46.21 57.90
C GLU A 186 -9.41 -46.19 59.33
N ARG A 187 -9.81 -45.02 59.86
CA ARG A 187 -10.36 -44.90 61.21
C ARG A 187 -11.84 -45.27 61.34
N ASN A 188 -12.51 -45.55 60.23
CA ASN A 188 -13.96 -45.69 60.16
C ASN A 188 -14.45 -47.11 59.81
N ASP A 189 -13.55 -48.08 59.82
CA ASP A 189 -13.82 -49.54 59.87
C ASP A 189 -13.41 -50.10 61.25
#